data_AF-A0AA38CRA8-F1
#
_entry.id   AF-A0AA38CRA8-F1
#
_cell.length_a   1.000
_cell.length_b   1.000
_cell.length_c   1.000
_cell.angle_alpha   90.00
_cell.angle_beta   90.00
_cell.angle_gamma   90.00
#
_symmetry.space_group_name_H-M   'P 1'
#
loop_
_entity.id
_entity.type
_entity.pdbx_description
1 polymer ?
#
loop_
_entity_poly.entity_id
_entity_poly.type
_entity_poly.pdbx_seq_one_letter_code
_entity_poly.pdbx_strand_id
1 'polypeptide(L)'
;MAGFDGPKWDGLLKWSLSHADGTSSPSRLSEEDRRWFMEAMQAQTVDVVKRMKEITIIMQMPQEILEAQGVTVADLEGVLEELQEHVESIDMANDLHTLGGLVPLLGHLKHPHASIRAKAAEVVTTIVQNNPKSQQLVMDVNGMELLLSNFVSDSDITVRTKALGAISSLIRHNKPAVVAFRLANGYAALRDALTTEDFRFQ
;
A
#
# COMPACT_ATOMS: atom_id res chain seq x y z
N MET A 1 -12.52 29.78 7.81
CA MET A 1 -11.12 29.44 7.52
C MET A 1 -10.61 28.59 8.68
N ALA A 2 -10.70 27.27 8.56
CA ALA A 2 -10.11 26.37 9.54
C ALA A 2 -8.62 26.25 9.22
N GLY A 3 -7.77 26.69 10.14
CA GLY A 3 -6.33 26.54 10.02
C GLY A 3 -5.96 25.07 10.16
N PHE A 4 -5.26 24.54 9.17
CA PHE A 4 -4.51 23.29 9.28
C PHE A 4 -3.45 23.49 10.38
N ASP A 5 -3.66 22.89 11.55
CA ASP A 5 -2.59 22.71 12.54
C ASP A 5 -1.79 21.50 12.05
N GLY A 6 -0.74 21.78 11.25
CA GLY A 6 0.21 20.78 10.80
C GLY A 6 0.85 20.04 11.97
N PRO A 7 1.62 18.97 11.72
CA PRO A 7 2.09 18.11 12.79
C PRO A 7 2.93 18.92 13.78
N LYS A 8 2.74 18.70 15.09
CA LYS A 8 3.46 19.39 16.17
C LYS A 8 4.91 18.89 16.27
N TRP A 9 5.62 18.90 15.15
CA TRP A 9 7.04 18.54 15.02
C TRP A 9 7.90 19.37 15.96
N ASP A 10 7.55 20.63 16.21
CA ASP A 10 8.23 21.47 17.19
C ASP A 10 8.17 20.90 18.61
N GLY A 11 7.05 20.27 18.98
CA GLY A 11 6.90 19.60 20.27
C GLY A 11 7.73 18.33 20.34
N LEU A 12 7.69 17.51 19.28
CA LEU A 12 8.45 16.26 19.18
C LEU A 12 9.97 16.51 19.10
N LEU A 13 10.39 17.54 18.37
CA LEU A 13 11.77 17.98 18.27
C LEU A 13 12.26 18.53 19.60
N LYS A 14 11.52 19.46 20.24
CA LYS A 14 11.88 19.97 21.57
C LYS A 14 11.98 18.85 22.61
N TRP A 15 11.10 17.85 22.52
CA TRP A 15 11.13 16.66 23.37
C TRP A 15 12.35 15.77 23.07
N SER A 16 12.64 15.47 21.81
CA SER A 16 13.81 14.67 21.43
C SER A 16 15.12 15.37 21.83
N LEU A 17 15.21 16.70 21.64
CA LEU A 17 16.35 17.53 22.03
C LEU A 17 16.55 17.58 23.55
N SER A 18 15.48 17.57 24.36
CA SER A 18 15.59 17.58 25.82
C SER A 18 15.98 16.22 26.42
N HIS A 19 15.93 15.15 25.62
CA HIS A 19 16.26 13.78 26.05
C HIS A 19 17.49 13.19 25.32
N ALA A 20 18.05 13.89 24.33
CA ALA A 20 19.24 13.48 23.57
C ALA A 20 20.56 14.08 24.11
N ASP A 21 20.53 14.77 25.26
CA ASP A 21 21.74 15.26 25.90
C ASP A 21 22.44 14.08 26.62
N GLY A 22 23.41 13.47 25.93
CA GLY A 22 24.13 12.25 26.33
C GLY A 22 25.00 12.38 27.60
N THR A 23 24.71 13.35 28.46
CA THR A 23 25.43 13.66 29.71
C THR A 23 24.61 13.35 30.97
N SER A 24 23.35 12.93 30.83
CA SER A 24 22.46 12.61 31.96
C SER A 24 21.97 11.15 31.94
N SER A 25 21.83 10.53 33.11
CA SER A 25 21.25 9.19 33.28
C SER A 25 19.83 9.14 32.71
N PRO A 26 19.39 8.01 32.11
CA PRO A 26 18.10 7.94 31.43
C PRO A 26 16.98 8.14 32.44
N SER A 27 16.39 9.34 32.42
CA SER A 27 15.22 9.65 33.25
C SER A 27 14.05 8.81 32.77
N ARG A 28 13.36 8.15 33.73
CA ARG A 28 12.10 7.47 33.42
C ARG A 28 11.09 8.52 33.01
N LEU A 29 10.54 8.38 31.80
CA LEU A 29 9.39 9.14 31.29
C LEU A 29 8.35 9.33 32.41
N SER A 30 7.93 10.57 32.65
CA SER A 30 6.82 10.81 33.58
C SER A 30 5.55 10.15 33.02
N GLU A 31 4.62 9.78 33.90
CA GLU A 31 3.38 9.15 33.48
C GLU A 31 2.50 10.09 32.64
N GLU A 32 2.64 11.40 32.85
CA GLU A 32 1.97 12.45 32.10
C GLU A 32 2.53 12.58 30.68
N ASP A 33 3.85 12.58 30.52
CA ASP A 33 4.51 12.62 29.19
C ASP A 33 4.17 11.38 28.36
N ARG A 34 4.11 10.21 29.00
CA ARG A 34 3.73 8.97 28.33
C ARG A 34 2.28 9.00 27.83
N ARG A 35 1.37 9.56 28.62
CA ARG A 35 -0.05 9.71 28.23
C ARG A 35 -0.19 10.68 27.06
N TRP A 36 0.41 11.86 27.15
CA TRP A 36 0.36 12.85 26.08
C TRP A 36 0.88 12.30 24.74
N PHE A 37 2.02 11.59 24.77
CA PHE A 37 2.58 10.96 23.57
C PHE A 37 1.63 9.90 22.99
N MET A 38 1.05 9.03 23.82
CA MET A 38 0.09 8.03 23.35
C MET A 38 -1.18 8.68 22.80
N GLU A 39 -1.67 9.76 23.41
CA GLU A 39 -2.83 10.51 22.91
C GLU A 39 -2.55 11.17 21.56
N ALA A 40 -1.39 11.80 21.38
CA ALA A 40 -1.00 12.41 20.11
C ALA A 40 -0.82 11.36 18.99
N MET A 41 -0.17 10.24 19.31
CA MET A 41 -0.05 9.09 18.41
C MET A 41 -1.42 8.52 18.04
N GLN A 42 -2.31 8.35 19.03
CA GLN A 42 -3.65 7.81 18.80
C GLN A 42 -4.51 8.77 17.97
N ALA A 43 -4.43 10.07 18.20
CA ALA A 43 -5.13 11.08 17.42
C ALA A 43 -4.69 11.08 15.95
N GLN A 44 -3.37 11.01 15.70
CA GLN A 44 -2.83 10.91 14.34
C GLN A 44 -3.25 9.59 13.67
N THR A 45 -3.18 8.47 14.37
CA THR A 45 -3.65 7.17 13.86
C THR A 45 -5.15 7.20 13.55
N VAL A 46 -5.98 7.85 14.36
CA VAL A 46 -7.41 8.00 14.11
C VAL A 46 -7.66 8.81 12.83
N ASP A 47 -6.86 9.84 12.57
CA ASP A 47 -6.99 10.65 11.36
C ASP A 47 -6.60 9.84 10.10
N VAL A 48 -5.51 9.06 10.17
CA VAL A 48 -5.10 8.16 9.08
C VAL A 48 -6.14 7.07 8.83
N VAL A 49 -6.65 6.41 9.87
CA VAL A 49 -7.69 5.37 9.71
C VAL A 49 -8.97 5.95 9.12
N LYS A 50 -9.36 7.16 9.53
CA LYS A 50 -10.49 7.86 8.93
C LYS A 50 -10.23 8.14 7.45
N ARG A 51 -9.04 8.63 7.11
CA ARG A 51 -8.67 8.93 5.73
C ARG A 51 -8.64 7.69 4.85
N MET A 52 -8.06 6.58 5.35
CA MET A 52 -8.08 5.28 4.66
C MET A 52 -9.50 4.76 4.39
N LYS A 53 -10.47 5.03 5.27
CA LYS A 53 -11.89 4.71 5.01
C LYS A 53 -12.46 5.55 3.88
N GLU A 54 -12.16 6.84 3.83
CA GLU A 54 -12.60 7.72 2.74
C GLU A 54 -12.02 7.27 1.39
N ILE A 55 -10.71 6.97 1.35
CA ILE A 55 -10.04 6.40 0.17
C ILE A 55 -10.71 5.09 -0.25
N THR A 56 -11.01 4.21 0.72
CA THR A 56 -11.71 2.95 0.45
C THR A 56 -13.08 3.17 -0.18
N ILE A 57 -13.83 4.17 0.30
CA ILE A 57 -15.13 4.53 -0.29
C ILE A 57 -14.95 5.01 -1.73
N ILE A 58 -13.96 5.88 -2.00
CA ILE A 58 -13.66 6.36 -3.35
C ILE A 58 -13.35 5.20 -4.30
N MET A 59 -12.50 4.25 -3.87
CA MET A 59 -12.18 3.06 -4.67
C MET A 59 -13.38 2.13 -4.90
N GLN A 60 -14.41 2.18 -4.06
CA GLN A 60 -15.63 1.37 -4.24
C GLN A 60 -16.66 2.04 -5.15
N MET A 61 -16.50 3.32 -5.45
CA MET A 61 -17.46 4.04 -6.28
C MET A 61 -17.41 3.53 -7.73
N PRO A 62 -18.57 3.28 -8.36
CA PRO A 62 -18.65 3.01 -9.79
C PRO A 62 -18.00 4.14 -10.60
N GLN A 63 -17.31 3.77 -11.68
CA GLN A 63 -16.59 4.70 -12.53
C GLN A 63 -17.53 5.79 -13.09
N GLU A 64 -18.78 5.45 -13.41
CA GLU A 64 -19.78 6.40 -13.93
C GLU A 64 -20.10 7.49 -12.90
N ILE A 65 -20.08 7.16 -11.61
CA ILE A 65 -20.32 8.13 -10.53
C ILE A 65 -19.09 9.03 -10.35
N LEU A 66 -17.89 8.47 -10.39
CA LEU A 66 -16.63 9.23 -10.34
C LEU A 66 -16.56 10.23 -11.50
N GLU A 67 -16.85 9.78 -12.71
CA GLU A 67 -16.88 10.62 -13.92
C GLU A 67 -17.96 11.70 -13.83
N ALA A 68 -19.17 11.37 -13.34
CA ALA A 68 -20.25 12.36 -13.15
C ALA A 68 -19.90 13.43 -12.10
N GLN A 69 -19.02 13.11 -11.15
CA GLN A 69 -18.49 14.06 -10.16
C GLN A 69 -17.24 14.81 -10.66
N GLY A 70 -16.81 14.56 -11.89
CA GLY A 70 -15.64 15.20 -12.49
C GLY A 70 -14.30 14.69 -11.95
N VAL A 71 -14.28 13.51 -11.30
CA VAL A 71 -13.06 12.86 -10.86
C VAL A 71 -12.30 12.36 -12.09
N THR A 72 -11.07 12.84 -12.26
CA THR A 72 -10.20 12.44 -13.36
C THR A 72 -9.37 11.21 -13.00
N VAL A 73 -8.75 10.60 -14.00
CA VAL A 73 -7.78 9.51 -13.80
C VAL A 73 -6.61 9.97 -12.91
N ALA A 74 -6.15 11.21 -13.10
CA ALA A 74 -5.06 11.79 -12.29
C ALA A 74 -5.46 11.96 -10.83
N ASP A 75 -6.72 12.31 -10.54
CA ASP A 75 -7.22 12.40 -9.16
C ASP A 75 -7.23 11.02 -8.51
N LEU A 76 -7.65 9.98 -9.25
CA LEU A 76 -7.63 8.60 -8.74
C LEU A 76 -6.21 8.07 -8.55
N GLU A 77 -5.26 8.44 -9.42
CA GLU A 77 -3.83 8.18 -9.20
C GLU A 77 -3.34 8.81 -7.90
N GLY A 78 -3.70 10.07 -7.65
CA GLY A 78 -3.36 10.78 -6.41
C GLY A 78 -3.94 10.11 -5.17
N VAL A 79 -5.18 9.62 -5.24
CA VAL A 79 -5.82 8.86 -4.15
C VAL A 79 -5.09 7.53 -3.89
N LEU A 80 -4.65 6.83 -4.93
CA LEU A 80 -3.87 5.59 -4.77
C LEU A 80 -2.44 5.84 -4.29
N GLU A 81 -1.84 6.99 -4.63
CA GLU A 81 -0.53 7.41 -4.12
C GLU A 81 -0.60 7.77 -2.64
N GLU A 82 -1.63 8.50 -2.21
CA GLU A 82 -1.89 8.76 -0.79
C GLU A 82 -2.12 7.45 -0.01
N LEU A 83 -2.87 6.51 -0.59
CA LEU A 83 -3.05 5.18 0.00
C LEU A 83 -1.69 4.47 0.16
N GLN A 84 -0.82 4.56 -0.85
CA GLN A 84 0.51 3.96 -0.82
C GLN A 84 1.31 4.45 0.39
N GLU A 85 1.35 5.76 0.62
CA GLU A 85 2.05 6.38 1.75
C GLU A 85 1.53 5.87 3.10
N HIS A 86 0.21 5.75 3.25
CA HIS A 86 -0.38 5.25 4.49
C HIS A 86 -0.03 3.79 4.76
N VAL A 87 -0.05 2.95 3.73
CA VAL A 87 0.20 1.50 3.88
C VAL A 87 1.69 1.13 3.94
N GLU A 88 2.61 2.10 3.89
CA GLU A 88 4.01 1.87 4.28
C GLU A 88 4.10 1.45 5.76
N SER A 89 3.14 1.86 6.58
CA SER A 89 2.95 1.30 7.92
C SER A 89 2.35 -0.10 7.85
N ILE A 90 3.04 -1.08 8.45
CA ILE A 90 2.59 -2.48 8.52
C ILE A 90 1.19 -2.60 9.17
N ASP A 91 0.91 -1.77 10.18
CA ASP A 91 -0.39 -1.78 10.85
C ASP A 91 -1.49 -1.30 9.91
N MET A 92 -1.24 -0.22 9.16
CA MET A 92 -2.20 0.32 8.18
C MET A 92 -2.39 -0.61 6.98
N ALA A 93 -1.32 -1.25 6.50
CA ALA A 93 -1.43 -2.29 5.47
C ALA A 93 -2.36 -3.43 5.91
N ASN A 94 -2.24 -3.85 7.18
CA ASN A 94 -3.09 -4.89 7.75
C ASN A 94 -4.52 -4.43 8.00
N ASP A 95 -4.72 -3.16 8.35
CA ASP A 95 -6.04 -2.55 8.55
C ASP A 95 -6.76 -2.30 7.22
N LEU A 96 -6.06 -2.08 6.11
CA LEU A 96 -6.69 -1.88 4.80
C LEU A 96 -7.72 -2.97 4.46
N HIS A 97 -7.44 -4.21 4.82
CA HIS A 97 -8.39 -5.31 4.64
C HIS A 97 -9.62 -5.18 5.54
N THR A 98 -9.44 -4.85 6.83
CA THR A 98 -10.56 -4.72 7.78
C THR A 98 -11.43 -3.51 7.46
N LEU A 99 -10.84 -2.47 6.85
CA LEU A 99 -11.54 -1.30 6.33
C LEU A 99 -12.29 -1.58 5.02
N GLY A 100 -12.11 -2.76 4.41
CA GLY A 100 -12.76 -3.16 3.15
C GLY A 100 -12.08 -2.60 1.90
N GLY A 101 -10.85 -2.10 2.01
CA GLY A 101 -10.11 -1.47 0.91
C GLY A 101 -9.28 -2.44 0.07
N LEU A 102 -8.97 -3.64 0.57
CA LEU A 102 -8.15 -4.61 -0.15
C LEU A 102 -8.80 -5.11 -1.45
N VAL A 103 -10.08 -5.50 -1.39
CA VAL A 103 -10.79 -6.02 -2.58
C VAL A 103 -10.97 -4.94 -3.65
N PRO A 104 -11.39 -3.69 -3.32
CA PRO A 104 -11.38 -2.58 -4.26
C PRO A 104 -10.01 -2.33 -4.88
N LEU A 105 -8.95 -2.29 -4.08
CA LEU A 105 -7.58 -2.11 -4.58
C LEU A 105 -7.21 -3.18 -5.62
N LEU A 106 -7.50 -4.46 -5.35
CA LEU A 106 -7.29 -5.54 -6.31
C LEU A 106 -8.20 -5.42 -7.53
N GLY A 107 -9.40 -4.87 -7.39
CA GLY A 107 -10.29 -4.54 -8.51
C GLY A 107 -9.65 -3.53 -9.47
N HIS A 108 -8.88 -2.57 -8.96
CA HIS A 108 -8.16 -1.58 -9.78
C HIS A 108 -7.04 -2.20 -10.64
N LEU A 109 -6.61 -3.44 -10.35
CA LEU A 109 -5.73 -4.18 -11.26
C LEU A 109 -6.39 -4.48 -12.62
N LYS A 110 -7.71 -4.35 -12.75
CA LYS A 110 -8.47 -4.51 -14.01
C LYS A 110 -8.95 -3.19 -14.61
N HIS A 111 -8.49 -2.06 -14.07
CA HIS A 111 -8.98 -0.74 -14.49
C HIS A 111 -8.65 -0.45 -15.97
N PRO A 112 -9.52 0.27 -16.73
CA PRO A 112 -9.27 0.58 -18.14
C PRO A 112 -7.94 1.31 -18.39
N HIS A 113 -7.56 2.20 -17.47
CA HIS A 113 -6.32 2.98 -17.54
C HIS A 113 -5.12 2.21 -16.97
N ALA A 114 -4.05 2.09 -17.77
CA ALA A 114 -2.83 1.37 -17.40
C ALA A 114 -2.13 1.96 -16.18
N SER A 115 -2.10 3.29 -16.05
CA SER A 115 -1.50 3.99 -14.92
C SER A 115 -2.14 3.60 -13.58
N ILE A 116 -3.47 3.46 -13.55
CA ILE A 116 -4.21 2.97 -12.38
C ILE A 116 -3.88 1.52 -12.07
N ARG A 117 -3.81 0.64 -13.08
CA ARG A 117 -3.40 -0.77 -12.87
C ARG A 117 -1.98 -0.86 -12.30
N ALA A 118 -1.06 -0.05 -12.82
CA ALA A 118 0.33 0.01 -12.36
C ALA A 118 0.43 0.52 -10.93
N LYS A 119 -0.27 1.60 -10.58
CA LYS A 119 -0.28 2.17 -9.23
C LYS A 119 -0.97 1.23 -8.23
N ALA A 120 -2.06 0.56 -8.61
CA ALA A 120 -2.68 -0.47 -7.78
C ALA A 120 -1.72 -1.63 -7.48
N ALA A 121 -0.99 -2.12 -8.50
CA ALA A 121 0.04 -3.16 -8.29
C ALA A 121 1.20 -2.66 -7.41
N GLU A 122 1.55 -1.38 -7.48
CA GLU A 122 2.54 -0.75 -6.61
C GLU A 122 2.09 -0.73 -5.15
N VAL A 123 0.86 -0.29 -4.85
CA VAL A 123 0.27 -0.34 -3.50
C VAL A 123 0.22 -1.79 -2.99
N VAL A 124 -0.17 -2.75 -3.84
CA VAL A 124 -0.17 -4.18 -3.48
C VAL A 124 1.25 -4.67 -3.15
N THR A 125 2.27 -4.15 -3.84
CA THR A 125 3.67 -4.48 -3.51
C THR A 125 4.01 -4.01 -2.09
N THR A 126 3.64 -2.77 -1.74
CA THR A 126 3.90 -2.20 -0.41
C THR A 126 3.21 -2.99 0.70
N ILE A 127 1.92 -3.30 0.56
CA ILE A 127 1.18 -4.00 1.65
C ILE A 127 1.74 -5.39 1.94
N VAL A 128 2.24 -6.11 0.93
CA VAL A 128 2.72 -7.50 1.09
C VAL A 128 4.22 -7.60 1.38
N GLN A 129 4.97 -6.50 1.20
CA GLN A 129 6.42 -6.52 1.36
C GLN A 129 6.80 -6.81 2.82
N ASN A 130 7.41 -7.98 3.04
CA ASN A 130 7.81 -8.47 4.36
C ASN A 130 6.66 -8.50 5.38
N ASN A 131 5.42 -8.68 4.92
CA ASN A 131 4.22 -8.68 5.76
C ASN A 131 3.40 -9.97 5.59
N PRO A 132 3.65 -11.03 6.40
CA PRO A 132 2.98 -12.32 6.26
C PRO A 132 1.45 -12.26 6.38
N LYS A 133 0.91 -11.35 7.18
CA LYS A 133 -0.54 -11.20 7.34
C LYS A 133 -1.17 -10.67 6.06
N SER A 134 -0.65 -9.57 5.52
CA SER A 134 -1.16 -9.01 4.26
C SER A 134 -0.88 -9.92 3.06
N GLN A 135 0.26 -10.63 3.04
CA GLN A 135 0.51 -11.69 2.05
C GLN A 135 -0.59 -12.74 2.05
N GLN A 136 -0.99 -13.27 3.23
CA GLN A 136 -2.06 -14.25 3.32
C GLN A 136 -3.42 -13.66 2.89
N LEU A 137 -3.73 -12.44 3.34
CA LEU A 137 -4.99 -11.78 2.96
C LEU A 137 -5.12 -11.59 1.45
N VAL A 138 -4.04 -11.19 0.77
CA VAL A 138 -4.00 -11.08 -0.70
C VAL A 138 -4.20 -12.43 -1.38
N MET A 139 -3.62 -13.51 -0.82
CA MET A 139 -3.84 -14.87 -1.34
C MET A 139 -5.30 -15.31 -1.19
N ASP A 140 -5.93 -15.03 -0.05
CA ASP A 140 -7.30 -15.45 0.27
C ASP A 140 -8.35 -14.81 -0.65
N VAL A 141 -8.08 -13.61 -1.15
CA VAL A 141 -8.96 -12.90 -2.10
C VAL A 141 -8.50 -13.05 -3.56
N ASN A 142 -7.74 -14.10 -3.84
CA ASN A 142 -7.31 -14.49 -5.19
C ASN A 142 -6.42 -13.44 -5.91
N GLY A 143 -5.68 -12.65 -5.15
CA GLY A 143 -4.83 -11.57 -5.68
C GLY A 143 -3.66 -12.07 -6.55
N MET A 144 -3.14 -13.28 -6.30
CA MET A 144 -2.09 -13.89 -7.12
C MET A 144 -2.50 -14.02 -8.59
N GLU A 145 -3.74 -14.46 -8.87
CA GLU A 145 -4.23 -14.63 -10.24
C GLU A 145 -4.31 -13.28 -10.97
N LEU A 146 -4.78 -12.24 -10.29
CA LEU A 146 -4.88 -10.89 -10.83
C LEU A 146 -3.51 -10.31 -11.20
N LEU A 147 -2.53 -10.48 -10.30
CA LEU A 147 -1.16 -10.03 -10.54
C LEU A 147 -0.52 -10.80 -11.69
N LEU A 148 -0.72 -12.11 -11.77
CA LEU A 148 -0.21 -12.94 -12.86
C LEU A 148 -0.84 -12.56 -14.21
N SER A 149 -2.14 -12.30 -14.25
CA SER A 149 -2.83 -11.82 -15.45
C SER A 149 -2.19 -10.53 -15.97
N ASN A 150 -1.94 -9.56 -15.09
CA ASN A 150 -1.30 -8.31 -15.45
C ASN A 150 0.16 -8.50 -15.87
N PHE A 151 0.92 -9.36 -15.21
CA PHE A 151 2.31 -9.64 -15.58
C PHE A 151 2.42 -10.27 -16.97
N VAL A 152 1.53 -11.21 -17.30
CA VAL A 152 1.60 -12.01 -18.54
C VAL A 152 0.95 -11.29 -19.72
N SER A 153 -0.21 -10.67 -19.51
CA SER A 153 -1.12 -10.30 -20.61
C SER A 153 -1.32 -8.80 -20.80
N ASP A 154 -0.85 -7.96 -19.87
CA ASP A 154 -1.04 -6.52 -20.02
C ASP A 154 -0.20 -5.97 -21.17
N SER A 155 -0.78 -5.06 -21.97
CA SER A 155 -0.06 -4.40 -23.06
C SER A 155 0.94 -3.35 -22.54
N ASP A 156 0.69 -2.80 -21.35
CA ASP A 156 1.56 -1.81 -20.74
C ASP A 156 2.62 -2.49 -19.87
N ILE A 157 3.84 -2.36 -20.34
CA ILE A 157 5.06 -2.85 -19.71
C ILE A 157 5.28 -2.32 -18.30
N THR A 158 4.89 -1.08 -17.98
CA THR A 158 4.96 -0.56 -16.60
C THR A 158 4.05 -1.35 -15.69
N VAL A 159 2.82 -1.67 -16.14
CA VAL A 159 1.90 -2.54 -15.39
C VAL A 159 2.53 -3.92 -15.18
N ARG A 160 3.10 -4.51 -16.23
CA ARG A 160 3.75 -5.83 -16.12
C ARG A 160 4.91 -5.82 -15.11
N THR A 161 5.76 -4.81 -15.13
CA THR A 161 6.88 -4.67 -14.17
C THR A 161 6.39 -4.47 -12.74
N LYS A 162 5.38 -3.63 -12.51
CA LYS A 162 4.80 -3.42 -11.17
C LYS A 162 4.11 -4.68 -10.64
N ALA A 163 3.37 -5.39 -11.49
CA ALA A 163 2.76 -6.67 -11.15
C ALA A 163 3.81 -7.72 -10.78
N LEU A 164 4.92 -7.79 -11.53
CA LEU A 164 6.04 -8.66 -11.19
C LEU A 164 6.68 -8.30 -9.84
N GLY A 165 6.85 -7.01 -9.56
CA GLY A 165 7.30 -6.51 -8.25
C GLY A 165 6.41 -6.99 -7.10
N ALA A 166 5.09 -6.86 -7.28
CA ALA A 166 4.10 -7.33 -6.31
C ALA A 166 4.18 -8.85 -6.10
N ILE A 167 4.28 -9.64 -7.17
CA ILE A 167 4.44 -11.10 -7.10
C ILE A 167 5.71 -11.47 -6.34
N SER A 168 6.83 -10.81 -6.65
CA SER A 168 8.12 -11.04 -5.98
C SER A 168 8.02 -10.82 -4.46
N SER A 169 7.37 -9.72 -4.05
CA SER A 169 7.11 -9.44 -2.63
C SER A 169 6.12 -10.43 -2.01
N LEU A 170 5.10 -10.87 -2.75
CA LEU A 170 4.08 -11.81 -2.30
C LEU A 170 4.62 -13.22 -2.03
N ILE A 171 5.53 -13.72 -2.89
CA ILE A 171 6.12 -15.06 -2.75
C ILE A 171 7.31 -15.12 -1.79
N ARG A 172 7.94 -13.97 -1.50
CA ARG A 172 9.11 -13.90 -0.61
C ARG A 172 8.73 -14.36 0.80
N HIS A 173 9.44 -15.39 1.28
CA HIS A 173 9.19 -16.04 2.58
C HIS A 173 7.76 -16.60 2.77
N ASN A 174 7.00 -16.80 1.67
CA ASN A 174 5.63 -17.28 1.70
C ASN A 174 5.48 -18.57 0.88
N LYS A 175 5.58 -19.73 1.54
CA LYS A 175 5.52 -21.05 0.89
C LYS A 175 4.20 -21.30 0.14
N PRO A 176 3.01 -21.03 0.70
CA PRO A 176 1.75 -21.12 -0.04
C PRO A 176 1.74 -20.31 -1.34
N ALA A 177 2.21 -19.06 -1.32
CA ALA A 177 2.26 -18.23 -2.52
C ALA A 177 3.26 -18.76 -3.56
N VAL A 178 4.41 -19.30 -3.15
CA VAL A 178 5.35 -19.98 -4.08
C VAL A 178 4.69 -21.16 -4.78
N VAL A 179 3.92 -21.97 -4.04
CA VAL A 179 3.20 -23.11 -4.63
C VAL A 179 2.14 -22.62 -5.62
N ALA A 180 1.35 -21.61 -5.26
CA ALA A 180 0.36 -21.02 -6.15
C ALA A 180 0.98 -20.44 -7.42
N PHE A 181 2.08 -19.70 -7.30
CA PHE A 181 2.84 -19.16 -8.42
C PHE A 181 3.33 -20.27 -9.36
N ARG A 182 3.81 -21.39 -8.79
CA ARG A 182 4.25 -22.56 -9.57
C ARG A 182 3.08 -23.21 -10.32
N LEU A 183 1.96 -23.43 -9.65
CA LEU A 183 0.76 -24.06 -10.24
C LEU A 183 0.18 -23.22 -11.37
N ALA A 184 0.30 -21.90 -11.28
CA ALA A 184 -0.12 -20.96 -12.32
C ALA A 184 0.94 -20.74 -13.43
N ASN A 185 1.93 -21.63 -13.57
CA ASN A 185 3.00 -21.55 -14.57
C ASN A 185 3.86 -20.28 -14.51
N GLY A 186 3.97 -19.63 -13.35
CA GLY A 186 4.67 -18.36 -13.19
C GLY A 186 6.15 -18.40 -13.58
N TYR A 187 6.84 -19.53 -13.41
CA TYR A 187 8.24 -19.69 -13.85
C TYR A 187 8.40 -19.68 -15.38
N ALA A 188 7.43 -20.22 -16.12
CA ALA A 188 7.44 -20.15 -17.58
C ALA A 188 7.23 -18.70 -18.02
N ALA A 189 6.27 -17.99 -17.41
CA ALA A 189 6.04 -16.58 -17.66
C ALA A 189 7.28 -15.71 -17.39
N LEU A 190 8.02 -15.98 -16.30
CA LEU A 190 9.29 -15.33 -16.01
C LEU A 190 10.34 -15.58 -17.10
N ARG A 191 10.54 -16.84 -17.49
CA ARG A 191 11.47 -17.19 -18.57
C ARG A 191 11.12 -16.45 -19.85
N ASP A 192 9.84 -16.46 -20.23
CA ASP A 192 9.37 -15.83 -21.46
C ASP A 192 9.58 -14.31 -21.41
N ALA A 193 9.36 -13.67 -20.25
CA ALA A 193 9.64 -12.25 -20.04
C ALA A 193 11.14 -11.92 -20.18
N LEU A 194 12.04 -12.74 -19.61
CA LEU A 194 13.50 -12.56 -19.73
C LEU A 194 14.01 -12.71 -21.17
N THR A 195 13.29 -13.43 -22.02
CA THR A 195 13.64 -13.58 -23.45
C THR A 195 13.11 -12.45 -24.33
N THR A 196 12.33 -11.52 -23.79
CA THR A 196 11.86 -10.35 -24.55
C THR A 196 12.98 -9.32 -24.72
N GLU A 197 12.94 -8.53 -25.79
CA GLU A 197 13.89 -7.44 -26.05
C GLU A 197 13.66 -6.20 -25.16
N ASP A 198 12.73 -6.26 -24.20
CA ASP A 198 12.46 -5.14 -23.30
C ASP A 198 13.49 -5.07 -22.17
N PHE A 199 14.29 -4.01 -22.17
CA PHE A 199 15.35 -3.78 -21.19
C PHE A 199 14.86 -3.71 -19.74
N ARG A 200 13.56 -3.49 -19.50
CA ARG A 200 13.00 -3.50 -18.13
C ARG A 200 12.86 -4.90 -17.54
N PHE A 201 12.93 -5.94 -18.37
CA PHE A 201 12.94 -7.34 -17.94
C PHE A 201 14.31 -8.01 -18.07
N GLN A 202 15.32 -7.35 -18.62
CA GLN A 202 16.71 -7.85 -18.67
C GLN A 202 17.54 -7.27 -17.52
#